data_AF-A0A7G1NXS8-F1
#
_entry.id   AF-A0A7G1NXS8-F1
#
_cell.length_a   1.000
_cell.length_b   1.000
_cell.length_c   1.000
_cell.angle_alpha   90.00
_cell.angle_beta   90.00
_cell.angle_gamma   90.00
#
_symmetry.space_group_name_H-M   'P 1'
#
loop_
_entity.id
_entity.type
_entity.pdbx_description
1 polymer ?
#
loop_
_entity_poly.entity_id
_entity_poly.type
_entity_poly.pdbx_seq_one_letter_code
_entity_poly.pdbx_strand_id
1 'polypeptide(L)'
;MTASSTFGLSREARNLHWLLTNLVEEVPGLLSVAVVSSDGLLLLSSDPGRNAQARQSGERPTGPRDSAADLAAVVSGIGSLAVGAAKLMDGGAVKQTMVAMEQGGLFVMSISDGSLLGVHGAPDCDMSVVAYHMALFVGRAGHVLTPELRSELRQSLVTTTTETTTAETATAETASTGTMTSETAK
;
A
#
# COMPACT_ATOMS: atom_id res chain seq x y z
N MET A 1 -10.19 2.24 -16.25
CA MET A 1 -9.03 3.17 -16.25
C MET A 1 -9.46 4.45 -15.55
N THR A 2 -9.28 4.53 -14.23
CA THR A 2 -9.39 5.79 -13.48
C THR A 2 -7.99 6.12 -13.02
N ALA A 3 -7.32 7.03 -13.73
CA ALA A 3 -6.02 7.54 -13.34
C ALA A 3 -6.19 8.29 -12.01
N SER A 4 -5.59 7.77 -10.93
CA SER A 4 -5.43 8.53 -9.70
C SER A 4 -4.67 9.81 -10.06
N SER A 5 -5.35 10.95 -9.96
CA SER A 5 -4.87 12.23 -10.49
C SER A 5 -3.58 12.61 -9.78
N THR A 6 -2.45 12.30 -10.42
CA THR A 6 -1.12 12.67 -9.92
C THR A 6 -0.78 14.16 -10.16
N PHE A 7 -1.81 15.00 -10.24
CA PHE A 7 -1.66 16.43 -10.45
C PHE A 7 -1.13 17.05 -9.15
N GLY A 8 0.17 17.34 -9.14
CA GLY A 8 0.86 17.98 -8.01
C GLY A 8 2.08 17.23 -7.48
N LEU A 9 2.27 15.95 -7.83
CA LEU A 9 3.47 15.22 -7.41
C LEU A 9 4.69 15.56 -8.28
N SER A 10 5.84 15.63 -7.61
CA SER A 10 7.17 15.69 -8.17
C SER A 10 7.42 14.55 -9.16
N ARG A 11 8.44 14.70 -9.99
CA ARG A 11 8.80 13.68 -10.96
C ARG A 11 9.25 12.40 -10.27
N GLU A 12 9.92 12.55 -9.14
CA GLU A 12 10.46 11.50 -8.29
C GLU A 12 9.32 10.69 -7.64
N ALA A 13 8.30 11.37 -7.11
CA ALA A 13 7.11 10.73 -6.55
C ALA A 13 6.33 9.93 -7.61
N ARG A 14 6.15 10.52 -8.80
CA ARG A 14 5.54 9.84 -9.96
C ARG A 14 6.33 8.62 -10.40
N ASN A 15 7.65 8.74 -10.46
CA ASN A 15 8.51 7.63 -10.83
C ASN A 15 8.41 6.48 -9.82
N LEU A 16 8.34 6.77 -8.52
CA LEU A 16 8.20 5.74 -7.50
C LEU A 16 6.83 5.06 -7.54
N HIS A 17 5.77 5.83 -7.80
CA HIS A 17 4.43 5.27 -8.04
C HIS A 17 4.43 4.32 -9.25
N TRP A 18 5.04 4.75 -10.36
CA TRP A 18 5.18 3.92 -11.56
C TRP A 18 5.99 2.64 -11.30
N LEU A 19 7.11 2.72 -10.56
CA LEU A 19 7.91 1.55 -10.19
C LEU A 19 7.10 0.54 -9.37
N LEU A 20 6.24 1.03 -8.48
CA LEU A 20 5.40 0.20 -7.63
C LEU A 20 4.28 -0.45 -8.42
N THR A 21 3.65 0.27 -9.35
CA THR A 21 2.69 -0.30 -10.31
C THR A 21 3.34 -1.39 -11.15
N ASN A 22 4.52 -1.13 -11.71
CA ASN A 22 5.25 -2.09 -12.54
C ASN A 22 5.59 -3.37 -11.77
N LEU A 23 5.96 -3.28 -10.48
CA LEU A 23 6.18 -4.44 -9.62
C LEU A 23 4.92 -5.32 -9.51
N VAL A 24 3.74 -4.71 -9.37
CA VAL A 24 2.47 -5.46 -9.25
C VAL A 24 2.05 -6.07 -10.58
N GLU A 25 2.30 -5.38 -11.70
CA GLU A 25 1.97 -5.86 -13.04
C GLU A 25 2.90 -6.99 -13.49
N GLU A 26 4.19 -6.94 -13.14
CA GLU A 26 5.19 -7.92 -13.57
C GLU A 26 5.18 -9.21 -12.75
N VAL A 27 4.61 -9.20 -11.54
CA VAL A 27 4.65 -10.37 -10.64
C VAL A 27 3.24 -10.95 -10.43
N PRO A 28 2.90 -12.05 -11.11
CA PRO A 28 1.64 -12.75 -10.91
C PRO A 28 1.46 -13.20 -9.46
N GLY A 29 0.24 -13.09 -8.95
CA GLY A 29 -0.10 -13.51 -7.58
C GLY A 29 0.18 -12.48 -6.49
N LEU A 30 0.67 -11.27 -6.82
CA LEU A 30 0.71 -10.17 -5.86
C LEU A 30 -0.70 -9.69 -5.51
N LEU A 31 -1.00 -9.68 -4.22
CA LEU A 31 -2.28 -9.26 -3.66
C LEU A 31 -2.22 -7.80 -3.22
N SER A 32 -1.15 -7.41 -2.52
CA SER A 32 -0.93 -6.03 -2.10
C SER A 32 0.54 -5.71 -1.87
N VAL A 33 0.93 -4.46 -2.10
CA VAL A 33 2.26 -3.94 -1.77
C VAL A 33 2.15 -2.61 -1.06
N ALA A 34 3.01 -2.40 -0.07
CA ALA A 34 3.15 -1.16 0.67
C ALA A 34 4.63 -0.77 0.78
N VAL A 35 4.92 0.51 0.57
CA VAL A 35 6.19 1.14 0.98
C VAL A 35 5.93 1.86 2.28
N VAL A 36 6.73 1.54 3.29
CA VAL A 36 6.61 2.05 4.65
C VAL A 36 7.87 2.82 4.98
N SER A 37 7.71 4.00 5.53
CA SER A 37 8.78 4.82 6.06
C SER A 37 9.51 4.13 7.23
N SER A 38 10.74 4.54 7.52
CA SER A 38 11.48 4.15 8.73
C SER A 38 10.77 4.47 10.06
N ASP A 39 9.83 5.42 10.07
CA ASP A 39 8.96 5.72 11.22
C ASP A 39 7.68 4.84 11.28
N GLY A 40 7.54 3.90 10.34
CA GLY A 40 6.42 2.95 10.29
C GLY A 40 5.19 3.45 9.53
N LEU A 41 5.25 4.61 8.89
CA LEU A 41 4.10 5.19 8.20
C LEU A 41 4.05 4.82 6.71
N LEU A 42 2.84 4.62 6.18
CA LEU A 42 2.61 4.33 4.77
C LEU A 42 3.07 5.51 3.89
N LEU A 43 3.87 5.21 2.86
CA LEU A 43 4.33 6.16 1.84
C LEU A 43 3.65 5.92 0.49
N LEU A 44 3.52 4.66 0.08
CA LEU A 44 2.89 4.26 -1.18
C LEU A 44 2.22 2.89 -1.04
N SER A 45 1.16 2.66 -1.81
CA SER A 45 0.49 1.36 -1.93
C SER A 45 -0.07 1.18 -3.33
N SER A 46 -0.21 -0.07 -3.77
CA SER A 46 -0.68 -0.43 -5.11
C SER A 46 -2.20 -0.37 -5.30
N ASP A 47 -2.83 0.66 -4.74
CA ASP A 47 -4.27 0.95 -4.83
C ASP A 47 -5.19 0.21 -3.81
N PRO A 48 -5.95 0.94 -2.98
CA PRO A 48 -7.01 0.41 -2.11
C PRO A 48 -8.27 -0.09 -2.86
N GLY A 49 -8.42 0.22 -4.16
CA GLY A 49 -9.62 -0.10 -4.94
C GLY A 49 -9.77 -1.56 -5.39
N ARG A 50 -8.69 -2.36 -5.37
CA ARG A 50 -8.74 -3.77 -5.80
C ARG A 50 -9.56 -4.64 -4.85
N ASN A 51 -9.49 -4.34 -3.55
CA ASN A 51 -10.33 -4.99 -2.53
C ASN A 51 -11.79 -4.50 -2.61
N ALA A 52 -12.02 -3.22 -2.94
CA ALA A 52 -13.36 -2.68 -3.15
C ALA A 52 -14.07 -3.32 -4.36
N GLN A 53 -13.34 -3.61 -5.44
CA GLN A 53 -13.86 -4.36 -6.59
C GLN A 53 -14.17 -5.83 -6.24
N ALA A 54 -13.33 -6.49 -5.44
CA ALA A 54 -13.61 -7.85 -4.95
C ALA A 54 -14.92 -7.93 -4.13
N ARG A 55 -15.21 -6.90 -3.31
CA ARG A 55 -16.47 -6.78 -2.57
C ARG A 55 -17.68 -6.57 -3.48
N GLN A 56 -17.55 -5.83 -4.59
CA GLN A 56 -18.62 -5.66 -5.57
C GLN A 56 -18.92 -6.96 -6.33
N SER A 57 -17.93 -7.84 -6.49
CA SER A 57 -18.09 -9.17 -7.11
C SER A 57 -18.50 -10.29 -6.13
N GLY A 58 -18.60 -10.02 -4.83
CA GLY A 58 -18.97 -11.03 -3.82
C GLY A 58 -17.83 -12.03 -3.48
N GLU A 59 -16.61 -11.76 -3.92
CA GLU A 59 -15.42 -12.55 -3.57
C GLU A 59 -14.92 -12.17 -2.17
N ARG A 60 -14.42 -13.17 -1.43
CA ARG A 60 -13.82 -12.95 -0.11
C ARG A 60 -12.50 -12.18 -0.29
N PRO A 61 -12.29 -11.02 0.35
CA PRO A 61 -11.04 -10.29 0.22
C PRO A 61 -9.85 -11.16 0.63
N THR A 62 -8.90 -11.35 -0.28
CA THR A 62 -7.65 -12.09 -0.05
C THR A 62 -6.55 -11.10 0.35
N GLY A 63 -6.49 -10.70 1.62
CA GLY A 63 -5.44 -9.81 2.12
C GLY A 63 -5.77 -9.11 3.44
N PRO A 64 -4.86 -8.24 3.93
CA PRO A 64 -5.11 -7.36 5.08
C PRO A 64 -6.46 -6.67 4.92
N ARG A 65 -7.22 -6.58 6.02
CA ARG A 65 -8.68 -6.43 6.09
C ARG A 65 -9.22 -5.07 5.61
N ASP A 66 -8.87 -4.66 4.40
CA ASP A 66 -9.36 -3.49 3.67
C ASP A 66 -8.53 -2.20 3.71
N SER A 67 -7.26 -2.21 4.16
CA SER A 67 -6.43 -1.01 4.04
C SER A 67 -4.95 -1.29 3.81
N ALA A 68 -4.36 -0.48 2.93
CA ALA A 68 -2.91 -0.33 2.81
C ALA A 68 -2.24 0.05 4.16
N ALA A 69 -2.99 0.70 5.06
CA ALA A 69 -2.52 1.03 6.40
C ALA A 69 -2.31 -0.21 7.27
N ASP A 70 -3.16 -1.23 7.15
CA ASP A 70 -3.00 -2.49 7.91
C ASP A 70 -1.75 -3.22 7.46
N LEU A 71 -1.51 -3.30 6.14
CA LEU A 71 -0.28 -3.88 5.60
C LEU A 71 0.95 -3.10 6.10
N ALA A 72 0.89 -1.77 6.09
CA ALA A 72 1.98 -0.94 6.58
C ALA A 72 2.29 -1.19 8.06
N ALA A 73 1.27 -1.33 8.90
CA ALA A 73 1.42 -1.63 10.32
C ALA A 73 2.10 -2.99 10.54
N VAL A 74 1.66 -4.03 9.82
CA VAL A 74 2.25 -5.38 9.89
C VAL A 74 3.71 -5.36 9.43
N VAL A 75 4.00 -4.71 8.30
CA VAL A 75 5.35 -4.58 7.73
C VAL A 75 6.29 -3.84 8.69
N SER A 76 5.83 -2.73 9.27
CA SER A 76 6.58 -1.96 10.27
C SER A 76 6.91 -2.79 11.51
N GLY A 77 5.92 -3.52 12.04
CA GLY A 77 6.10 -4.38 13.21
C GLY A 77 7.12 -5.50 12.95
N ILE A 78 6.98 -6.20 11.83
CA ILE A 78 7.91 -7.28 11.44
C ILE A 78 9.31 -6.73 11.20
N GLY A 79 9.45 -5.62 10.47
CA GLY A 79 10.74 -4.99 10.22
C GLY A 79 11.45 -4.59 11.52
N SER A 80 10.72 -3.99 12.45
CA SER A 80 11.26 -3.59 13.76
C SER A 80 11.72 -4.79 14.60
N LEU A 81 10.92 -5.86 14.64
CA LEU A 81 11.28 -7.10 15.33
C LEU A 81 12.51 -7.77 14.70
N ALA A 82 12.57 -7.84 13.37
CA ALA A 82 13.71 -8.41 12.65
C ALA A 82 15.00 -7.62 12.92
N VAL A 83 14.94 -6.28 12.92
CA VAL A 83 16.08 -5.42 13.27
C VAL A 83 16.51 -5.65 14.73
N GLY A 84 15.56 -5.78 15.65
CA GLY A 84 15.84 -6.10 17.05
C GLY A 84 16.54 -7.45 17.21
N ALA A 85 16.05 -8.49 16.53
CA ALA A 85 16.66 -9.82 16.52
C ALA A 85 18.08 -9.78 15.96
N ALA A 86 18.29 -9.11 14.82
CA ALA A 86 19.61 -8.99 14.21
C ALA A 86 20.62 -8.30 15.14
N LYS A 87 20.21 -7.29 15.90
CA LYS A 87 21.06 -6.64 16.92
C LYS A 87 21.41 -7.59 18.07
N LEU A 88 20.44 -8.34 18.58
CA LEU A 88 20.67 -9.27 19.69
C LEU A 88 21.60 -10.42 19.28
N MET A 89 21.60 -10.79 18.00
CA MET A 89 22.37 -11.90 17.45
C MET A 89 23.71 -11.47 16.82
N ASP A 90 24.07 -10.18 16.88
CA ASP A 90 25.20 -9.60 16.11
C ASP A 90 25.16 -9.97 14.61
N GLY A 91 23.96 -10.13 14.04
CA GLY A 91 23.70 -10.64 12.69
C GLY A 91 23.83 -9.60 11.57
N GLY A 92 24.15 -8.35 11.91
CA GLY A 92 24.31 -7.26 10.95
C GLY A 92 22.97 -6.71 10.42
N ALA A 93 23.00 -6.19 9.18
CA ALA A 93 21.82 -5.57 8.57
C ALA A 93 20.83 -6.62 8.03
N VAL A 94 19.56 -6.48 8.41
CA VAL A 94 18.47 -7.30 7.85
C VAL A 94 18.35 -7.02 6.36
N LYS A 95 18.44 -8.08 5.56
CA LYS A 95 18.26 -7.99 4.10
C LYS A 95 16.80 -8.17 3.71
N GLN A 96 16.17 -9.18 4.30
CA GLN A 96 14.79 -9.56 4.00
C GLN A 96 14.20 -10.38 5.14
N THR A 97 12.88 -10.37 5.23
CA THR A 97 12.07 -11.23 6.09
C THR A 97 10.98 -11.89 5.25
N MET A 98 10.76 -13.19 5.44
CA MET A 98 9.72 -13.96 4.76
C MET A 98 8.84 -14.63 5.81
N VAL A 99 7.52 -14.46 5.67
CA VAL A 99 6.51 -15.17 6.45
C VAL A 99 5.69 -16.03 5.50
N ALA A 100 5.80 -17.35 5.64
CA ALA A 100 4.98 -18.30 4.90
C ALA A 100 3.72 -18.61 5.71
N MET A 101 2.56 -18.58 5.04
CA MET A 101 1.26 -18.85 5.62
C MET A 101 0.56 -19.92 4.77
N GLU A 102 -0.45 -20.59 5.34
CA GLU A 102 -1.26 -21.57 4.58
C GLU A 102 -1.91 -20.92 3.34
N GLN A 103 -2.30 -19.65 3.47
CA GLN A 103 -3.00 -18.91 2.43
C GLN A 103 -2.19 -17.71 1.92
N GLY A 104 -0.91 -17.95 1.60
CA GLY A 104 -0.05 -16.95 0.96
C GLY A 104 1.24 -16.69 1.70
N GLY A 105 1.87 -15.56 1.39
CA GLY A 105 3.13 -15.16 2.00
C GLY A 105 3.27 -13.65 2.12
N LEU A 106 4.10 -13.22 3.07
CA LEU A 106 4.51 -11.83 3.24
C LEU A 106 6.02 -11.73 3.14
N PHE A 107 6.47 -10.81 2.29
CA PHE A 107 7.87 -10.46 2.11
C PHE A 107 8.11 -9.04 2.56
N VAL A 108 9.18 -8.82 3.32
CA VAL A 108 9.62 -7.50 3.74
C VAL A 108 11.08 -7.34 3.35
N MET A 109 11.41 -6.29 2.59
CA MET A 109 12.78 -5.92 2.27
C MET A 109 13.09 -4.51 2.76
N SER A 110 14.31 -4.31 3.26
CA SER A 110 14.80 -2.99 3.63
C SER A 110 15.26 -2.21 2.41
N ILE A 111 14.86 -0.94 2.35
CA ILE A 111 15.36 0.05 1.41
C ILE A 111 16.50 0.83 2.08
N SER A 112 17.49 1.28 1.30
CA SER A 112 18.73 1.88 1.80
C SER A 112 18.56 3.10 2.70
N ASP A 113 17.44 3.83 2.58
CA ASP A 113 17.07 4.99 3.41
C ASP A 113 16.46 4.59 4.77
N GLY A 114 16.33 3.30 5.05
CA GLY A 114 15.68 2.75 6.23
C GLY A 114 14.17 2.52 6.06
N SER A 115 13.60 2.85 4.91
CA SER A 115 12.22 2.48 4.57
C SER A 115 12.11 0.96 4.30
N LEU A 116 10.90 0.43 4.27
CA LEU A 116 10.58 -0.97 4.06
C LEU A 116 9.65 -1.12 2.86
N LEU A 117 9.90 -2.12 2.02
CA LEU A 117 8.97 -2.60 1.01
C LEU A 117 8.34 -3.89 1.54
N GLY A 118 7.01 -3.90 1.67
CA GLY A 118 6.23 -5.06 2.07
C GLY A 118 5.32 -5.55 0.95
N VAL A 119 5.35 -6.85 0.66
CA VAL A 119 4.54 -7.48 -0.40
C VAL A 119 3.80 -8.69 0.15
N HIS A 120 2.48 -8.71 -0.03
CA HIS A 120 1.62 -9.84 0.27
C HIS A 120 1.26 -10.57 -1.04
N GLY A 121 1.59 -11.85 -1.11
CA GLY A 121 1.34 -12.71 -2.27
C GLY A 121 0.39 -13.86 -1.96
N ALA A 122 -0.31 -14.31 -2.99
CA ALA A 122 -1.17 -15.49 -2.96
C ALA A 122 -0.37 -16.81 -2.78
N PRO A 123 -1.01 -17.93 -2.43
CA PRO A 123 -0.34 -19.20 -2.17
C PRO A 123 0.44 -19.76 -3.36
N ASP A 124 -0.01 -19.44 -4.57
CA ASP A 124 0.54 -19.87 -5.85
C ASP A 124 1.60 -18.90 -6.41
N CYS A 125 1.91 -17.83 -5.68
CA CYS A 125 2.89 -16.85 -6.10
C CYS A 125 4.32 -17.44 -6.02
N ASP A 126 5.10 -17.28 -7.09
CA ASP A 126 6.51 -17.69 -7.08
C ASP A 126 7.34 -16.70 -6.25
N MET A 127 7.68 -17.13 -5.05
CA MET A 127 8.42 -16.34 -4.08
C MET A 127 9.83 -15.95 -4.54
N SER A 128 10.43 -16.69 -5.46
CA SER A 128 11.72 -16.33 -6.05
C SER A 128 11.57 -15.15 -7.00
N VAL A 129 10.49 -15.13 -7.79
CA VAL A 129 10.15 -14.02 -8.68
C VAL A 129 9.79 -12.78 -7.87
N VAL A 130 8.99 -12.92 -6.81
CA VAL A 130 8.67 -11.83 -5.88
C VAL A 130 9.95 -11.19 -5.34
N ALA A 131 10.85 -11.99 -4.76
CA ALA A 131 12.08 -11.50 -4.19
C ALA A 131 12.97 -10.79 -5.24
N TYR A 132 13.03 -11.32 -6.47
CA TYR A 132 13.78 -10.71 -7.56
C TYR A 132 13.24 -9.32 -7.93
N HIS A 133 11.93 -9.18 -8.19
CA HIS A 133 11.35 -7.89 -8.55
C HIS A 133 11.36 -6.90 -7.37
N MET A 134 11.20 -7.37 -6.13
CA MET A 134 11.41 -6.54 -4.94
C MET A 134 12.84 -5.99 -4.87
N ALA A 135 13.86 -6.81 -5.17
CA ALA A 135 15.24 -6.35 -5.19
C ALA A 135 15.49 -5.30 -6.29
N LEU A 136 14.89 -5.47 -7.48
CA LEU A 136 14.92 -4.46 -8.54
C LEU A 136 14.25 -3.15 -8.11
N PHE A 137 13.08 -3.24 -7.45
CA PHE A 137 12.39 -2.08 -6.90
C PHE A 137 13.28 -1.35 -5.88
N VAL A 138 13.80 -2.06 -4.88
CA VAL A 138 14.66 -1.51 -3.82
C VAL A 138 15.88 -0.82 -4.42
N GLY A 139 16.55 -1.44 -5.40
CA GLY A 139 17.72 -0.86 -6.06
C GLY A 139 17.43 0.45 -6.80
N ARG A 140 16.24 0.58 -7.39
CA ARG A 140 15.80 1.80 -8.09
C ARG A 140 15.25 2.86 -7.13
N ALA A 141 14.52 2.45 -6.10
CA ALA A 141 13.87 3.32 -5.12
C ALA A 141 14.85 3.92 -4.10
N GLY A 142 15.90 3.19 -3.73
CA GLY A 142 16.80 3.58 -2.64
C GLY A 142 17.51 4.92 -2.82
N HIS A 143 17.75 5.35 -4.06
CA HIS A 143 18.37 6.66 -4.34
C HIS A 143 17.36 7.81 -4.43
N VAL A 144 16.07 7.49 -4.50
CA VAL A 144 14.98 8.44 -4.80
C VAL A 144 14.21 8.80 -3.53
N LEU A 145 14.12 7.91 -2.55
CA LEU A 145 13.43 8.11 -1.26
C LEU A 145 14.19 9.07 -0.31
N THR A 146 14.29 10.35 -0.69
CA THR A 146 14.82 11.39 0.22
C THR A 146 13.80 11.75 1.31
N PRO A 147 14.24 12.38 2.43
CA PRO A 147 13.32 12.88 3.45
C PRO A 147 12.23 13.82 2.91
N GLU A 148 12.57 14.68 1.94
CA GLU A 148 11.65 15.60 1.29
C GLU A 148 10.59 14.84 0.48
N LEU A 149 11.02 13.86 -0.32
CA LEU A 149 10.11 13.04 -1.11
C LEU A 149 9.15 12.24 -0.21
N ARG A 150 9.64 11.70 0.90
CA ARG A 150 8.79 11.00 1.88
C ARG A 150 7.70 11.91 2.45
N SER A 151 8.05 13.16 2.78
CA SER A 151 7.10 14.15 3.28
C SER A 151 6.04 14.47 2.23
N GLU A 152 6.45 14.65 0.98
CA GLU A 152 5.56 14.87 -0.15
C GLU A 152 4.59 13.69 -0.37
N LEU A 153 5.12 12.46 -0.45
CA LEU A 153 4.31 11.24 -0.61
C LEU A 153 3.30 11.09 0.53
N ARG A 154 3.71 11.35 1.77
CA ARG A 154 2.82 11.30 2.94
C ARG A 154 1.71 12.36 2.86
N GLN A 155 2.03 13.59 2.49
CA GLN A 155 1.02 14.65 2.33
C GLN A 155 -0.01 14.26 1.27
N SER A 156 0.42 13.66 0.16
CA SER A 156 -0.49 13.22 -0.90
C SER A 156 -1.51 12.19 -0.41
N LEU A 157 -1.11 11.23 0.44
CA LEU A 157 -2.02 10.25 1.03
C LEU A 157 -3.06 10.87 1.97
N VAL A 158 -2.67 11.91 2.73
CA VAL A 158 -3.57 12.65 3.63
C VAL A 158 -4.59 13.45 2.84
N THR A 159 -4.17 14.12 1.76
CA THR A 159 -5.06 14.89 0.88
C THR A 159 -6.08 13.99 0.19
N THR A 160 -5.67 12.84 -0.37
CA THR A 160 -6.60 11.88 -0.99
C THR A 160 -7.63 11.32 -0.01
N THR A 161 -7.24 11.07 1.24
CA THR A 161 -8.16 10.61 2.28
C THR A 161 -9.20 11.69 2.62
N THR A 162 -8.78 12.95 2.70
CA THR A 162 -9.66 14.10 3.05
C THR A 162 -10.69 14.40 1.95
N GLU A 163 -10.29 14.32 0.67
CA GLU A 163 -11.21 14.49 -0.47
C GLU A 163 -12.26 13.37 -0.55
N THR A 164 -11.86 12.12 -0.25
CA THR A 164 -12.78 10.97 -0.27
C THR A 164 -13.86 11.08 0.82
N THR A 165 -13.49 11.48 2.04
CA THR A 165 -14.44 11.68 3.15
C THR A 165 -15.41 12.85 2.90
N THR A 166 -14.96 13.92 2.25
CA THR A 166 -15.81 15.09 1.94
C THR A 166 -16.87 14.74 0.87
N ALA A 167 -16.50 13.94 -0.13
CA ALA A 167 -17.41 13.49 -1.19
C ALA A 167 -18.49 12.51 -0.68
N GLU A 168 -18.16 11.59 0.25
CA GLU A 168 -19.14 10.71 0.89
C GLU A 168 -20.16 11.48 1.74
N THR A 169 -19.71 12.52 2.45
CA THR A 169 -20.58 13.32 3.32
C THR A 169 -21.58 14.18 2.53
N ALA A 170 -21.15 14.77 1.40
CA ALA A 170 -22.03 15.56 0.53
C ALA A 170 -23.11 14.72 -0.17
N THR A 171 -22.82 13.44 -0.46
CA THR A 171 -23.77 12.50 -1.09
C THR A 171 -24.82 12.01 -0.08
N ALA A 172 -24.47 11.90 1.21
CA ALA A 172 -25.41 11.57 2.27
C ALA A 172 -26.39 12.73 2.58
N GLU A 173 -25.93 13.98 2.47
CA GLU A 173 -26.75 15.16 2.77
C GLU A 173 -27.80 15.45 1.67
N THR A 174 -27.49 15.16 0.40
CA THR A 174 -28.44 15.32 -0.73
C THR A 174 -29.53 14.24 -0.77
N ALA A 175 -29.30 13.06 -0.18
CA ALA A 175 -30.30 12.00 -0.08
C ALA A 175 -31.38 12.26 0.98
N SER A 176 -31.10 13.11 1.99
CA SER A 176 -32.04 13.36 3.10
C SER A 176 -33.07 14.46 2.84
N THR A 177 -32.94 15.26 1.77
CA THR A 177 -33.85 16.39 1.49
C THR A 177 -34.95 16.07 0.46
N GLY A 178 -34.97 14.86 -0.13
CA GLY A 178 -35.80 14.53 -1.29
C GLY A 178 -37.22 13.98 -1.06
N THR A 179 -37.68 13.73 0.18
CA THR A 179 -38.91 12.90 0.40
C THR A 179 -40.13 13.65 0.98
N MET A 180 -40.18 14.99 0.97
CA MET A 180 -41.34 15.72 1.53
C MET A 180 -42.11 16.56 0.49
N THR A 181 -42.58 15.96 -0.60
CA THR A 181 -43.72 16.53 -1.37
C THR A 181 -44.48 15.43 -2.13
N SER A 182 -45.52 14.85 -1.52
CA SER A 182 -46.86 14.70 -2.13
C SER A 182 -47.73 13.74 -1.33
N GLU A 183 -48.51 14.25 -0.37
CA GLU A 183 -49.73 13.55 0.05
C GLU A 183 -50.77 14.55 0.55
N THR A 184 -51.38 15.29 -0.38
CA THR A 184 -52.72 15.87 -0.18
C THR A 184 -53.35 16.14 -1.55
N ALA A 185 -54.11 15.18 -2.08
CA ALA A 185 -55.25 15.46 -2.95
C ALA A 185 -56.08 14.20 -3.23
N LYS A 186 -57.23 14.18 -2.55
CA LYS A 186 -58.51 13.53 -2.92
C LYS A 186 -58.74 12.07 -2.54
#